data_AF-A0A354K7Z5-F1
#
_entry.id   AF-A0A354K7Z5-F1
#
_cell.length_a   1.000
_cell.length_b   1.000
_cell.length_c   1.000
_cell.angle_alpha   90.00
_cell.angle_beta   90.00
_cell.angle_gamma   90.00
#
_symmetry.space_group_name_H-M   'P 1'
#
loop_
_entity.id
_entity.type
_entity.pdbx_description
1 polymer ?
#
loop_
_entity_poly.entity_id
_entity_poly.type
_entity_poly.pdbx_seq_one_letter_code
_entity_poly.pdbx_strand_id
1 'polypeptide(L)'
;MSKKNCDLVKDLLPLYAENMCSEESCKTVTAHLAECAECSRELDKMKSEVRIKADNDIAVLKKIRRKLRMTRLLAGIAAALAVLYLAWLAVFHLLNTPVEMNYDRYGLADSITVEQDENGDLWLVRSSLATTAPGVELTTKDGTVSCTLMQRMIDRFAYIDMSGDYTERILLGNASADDLHAVYYCELKTGEQHELWKEGE
;
A
#
# COMPACT_ATOMS: atom_id res chain seq x y z
N MET A 1 70.66 -7.10 44.56
CA MET A 1 70.51 -6.91 43.10
C MET A 1 71.12 -5.56 42.71
N SER A 2 72.01 -5.53 41.71
CA SER A 2 72.69 -4.31 41.25
C SER A 2 71.75 -3.46 40.40
N LYS A 3 71.70 -2.14 40.66
CA LYS A 3 70.90 -1.17 39.88
C LYS A 3 71.18 -1.25 38.37
N LYS A 4 72.43 -1.54 37.99
CA LYS A 4 72.85 -1.68 36.58
C LYS A 4 72.17 -2.85 35.84
N ASN A 5 71.80 -3.92 36.55
CA ASN A 5 71.12 -5.07 35.94
C ASN A 5 69.63 -4.78 35.70
N CYS A 6 69.02 -3.93 36.55
CA CYS A 6 67.64 -3.51 36.36
C CYS A 6 67.50 -2.63 35.11
N ASP A 7 68.38 -1.63 34.93
CA ASP A 7 68.34 -0.72 33.79
C ASP A 7 68.44 -1.48 32.45
N LEU A 8 69.37 -2.44 32.37
CA LEU A 8 69.53 -3.31 31.20
C LEU A 8 68.29 -4.18 30.93
N VAL A 9 67.65 -4.71 31.98
CA VAL A 9 66.42 -5.50 31.80
C VAL A 9 65.27 -4.62 31.35
N LYS A 10 65.12 -3.40 31.89
CA LYS A 10 64.10 -2.44 31.48
C LYS A 10 64.20 -2.06 30.01
N ASP A 11 65.42 -1.89 29.49
CA ASP A 11 65.65 -1.64 28.06
C ASP A 11 65.24 -2.83 27.17
N LEU A 12 65.36 -4.04 27.71
CA LEU A 12 64.99 -5.29 27.01
C LEU A 12 63.52 -5.70 27.23
N LEU A 13 62.81 -5.13 28.20
CA LEU A 13 61.42 -5.48 28.53
C LEU A 13 60.46 -5.34 27.34
N PRO A 14 60.50 -4.26 26.52
CA PRO A 14 59.63 -4.14 25.35
C PRO A 14 59.84 -5.29 24.34
N LEU A 15 61.10 -5.60 24.04
CA LEU A 15 61.46 -6.70 23.13
C LEU A 15 61.08 -8.07 23.71
N TYR A 16 61.19 -8.23 25.03
CA TYR A 16 60.75 -9.43 25.73
C TYR A 16 59.22 -9.57 25.72
N ALA A 17 58.48 -8.48 25.90
CA ALA A 17 57.01 -8.49 25.85
C ALA A 17 56.47 -8.89 24.47
N GLU A 18 57.20 -8.57 23.41
CA GLU A 18 56.88 -8.91 22.01
C GLU A 18 57.50 -10.25 21.54
N ASN A 19 58.22 -10.98 22.41
CA ASN A 19 58.97 -12.20 22.08
C ASN A 19 60.00 -12.02 20.94
N MET A 20 60.61 -10.84 20.85
CA MET A 20 61.61 -10.49 19.84
C MET A 20 63.06 -10.52 20.38
N CYS A 21 63.25 -10.94 21.64
CA CYS A 21 64.58 -11.16 22.20
C CYS A 21 65.23 -12.45 21.67
N SER A 22 66.56 -12.47 21.56
CA SER A 22 67.30 -13.71 21.30
C SER A 22 67.17 -14.67 22.50
N GLU A 23 67.36 -15.98 22.29
CA GLU A 23 67.22 -16.97 23.37
C GLU A 23 68.09 -16.67 24.60
N GLU A 24 69.31 -16.18 24.37
CA GLU A 24 70.25 -15.82 25.43
C GLU A 24 69.73 -14.62 26.22
N SER A 25 69.30 -13.55 25.54
CA SER A 25 68.74 -12.35 26.17
C SER A 25 67.43 -12.64 26.89
N CYS A 26 66.55 -13.48 26.34
CA CYS A 26 65.30 -13.85 27.00
C CYS A 26 65.58 -14.62 28.32
N LYS A 27 66.54 -15.56 28.34
CA LYS A 27 66.93 -16.30 29.57
C LYS A 27 67.42 -15.35 30.66
N THR A 28 68.22 -14.36 30.31
CA THR A 28 68.72 -13.34 31.25
C THR A 28 67.58 -12.52 31.85
N VAL A 29 66.63 -12.08 31.01
CA VAL A 29 65.45 -11.32 31.46
C VAL A 29 64.55 -12.18 32.36
N THR A 30 64.28 -13.44 31.99
CA THR A 30 63.47 -14.37 32.80
C THR A 30 64.08 -14.62 34.18
N ALA A 31 65.39 -14.85 34.25
CA ALA A 31 66.09 -15.02 35.53
C ALA A 31 65.99 -13.78 36.42
N HIS A 32 66.10 -12.58 35.84
CA HIS A 32 65.98 -11.33 36.59
C HIS A 32 64.54 -11.05 37.06
N LEU A 33 63.54 -11.37 36.24
CA LEU A 33 62.12 -11.21 36.59
C LEU A 33 61.71 -12.09 37.78
N ALA A 34 62.35 -13.25 37.97
CA ALA A 34 62.12 -14.13 39.12
C ALA A 34 62.60 -13.51 40.45
N GLU A 35 63.58 -12.61 40.39
CA GLU A 35 64.23 -12.03 41.57
C GLU A 35 63.89 -10.55 41.80
N CYS A 36 63.28 -9.87 40.83
CA CYS A 36 63.01 -8.43 40.86
C CYS A 36 61.53 -8.08 40.61
N ALA A 37 60.80 -7.78 41.69
CA ALA A 37 59.39 -7.43 41.64
C ALA A 37 59.08 -6.12 40.89
N GLU A 38 60.04 -5.17 40.85
CA GLU A 38 59.87 -3.90 40.16
C GLU A 38 59.78 -4.09 38.63
N CYS A 39 60.72 -4.86 38.07
CA CYS A 39 60.77 -5.19 36.64
C CYS A 39 59.56 -6.05 36.22
N SER A 40 59.09 -6.96 37.10
CA SER A 40 57.87 -7.74 36.85
C SER A 40 56.63 -6.85 36.73
N ARG A 41 56.51 -5.85 37.61
CA ARG A 41 55.38 -4.90 37.59
C ARG A 41 55.38 -4.03 36.33
N GLU A 42 56.55 -3.63 35.84
CA GLU A 42 56.67 -2.89 34.58
C GLU A 42 56.27 -3.74 33.37
N LEU A 43 56.68 -5.01 33.33
CA LEU A 43 56.25 -5.96 32.30
C LEU A 43 54.72 -6.14 32.29
N ASP A 44 54.09 -6.25 33.46
CA ASP A 44 52.64 -6.40 33.57
C ASP A 44 51.88 -5.15 33.11
N LYS A 45 52.41 -3.95 33.39
CA LYS A 45 51.84 -2.69 32.88
C LYS A 45 51.84 -2.68 31.35
N MET A 46 52.98 -3.01 30.73
CA MET A 46 53.11 -3.06 29.27
C MET A 46 52.15 -4.10 28.65
N LYS A 47 52.02 -5.29 29.25
CA LYS A 47 51.06 -6.33 28.79
C LYS A 47 49.60 -5.92 28.96
N SER A 48 49.29 -5.10 29.97
CA SER A 48 47.93 -4.63 30.24
C SER A 48 47.46 -3.54 29.28
N GLU A 49 48.35 -2.64 28.85
CA GLU A 49 48.03 -1.59 27.87
C GLU A 49 47.78 -2.14 26.46
N VAL A 50 48.41 -3.26 26.11
CA VAL A 50 48.27 -3.94 24.80
C VAL A 50 46.96 -4.76 24.68
N ARG A 51 46.17 -4.91 25.74
CA ARG A 51 44.79 -5.45 25.63
C ARG A 51 43.85 -4.40 25.04
N ILE A 52 44.02 -4.11 23.76
CA ILE A 52 43.07 -3.35 22.94
C ILE A 52 41.70 -4.02 23.10
N LYS A 53 40.69 -3.25 23.51
CA LYS A 53 39.30 -3.66 23.74
C LYS A 53 38.59 -4.08 22.43
N ALA A 54 39.06 -5.12 21.75
CA ALA A 54 38.51 -5.60 20.49
C ALA A 54 37.06 -6.12 20.60
N ASP A 55 36.62 -6.52 21.81
CA ASP A 55 35.30 -7.12 22.01
C ASP A 55 34.14 -6.10 21.90
N ASN A 56 34.39 -4.83 22.26
CA ASN A 56 33.39 -3.77 22.12
C ASN A 56 33.12 -3.44 20.65
N ASP A 57 34.14 -3.47 19.80
CA ASP A 57 34.00 -3.11 18.38
C ASP A 57 33.17 -4.15 17.62
N ILE A 58 33.32 -5.44 17.92
CA ILE A 58 32.53 -6.51 17.29
C ILE A 58 31.04 -6.41 17.68
N ALA A 59 30.74 -6.10 18.95
CA ALA A 59 29.38 -5.92 19.42
C ALA A 59 28.69 -4.69 18.81
N VAL A 60 29.41 -3.58 18.68
CA VAL A 60 28.93 -2.34 18.03
C VAL A 60 28.65 -2.58 16.55
N LEU A 61 29.56 -3.24 15.83
CA LEU A 61 29.37 -3.58 14.41
C LEU A 61 28.18 -4.50 14.18
N LYS A 62 27.94 -5.50 15.06
CA LYS A 62 26.75 -6.37 15.00
C LYS A 62 25.46 -5.56 15.15
N LYS A 63 25.41 -4.59 16.07
CA LYS A 63 24.24 -3.70 16.27
C LYS A 63 23.97 -2.85 15.03
N ILE A 64 25.00 -2.26 14.42
CA ILE A 64 24.88 -1.47 13.19
C ILE A 64 24.35 -2.34 12.03
N ARG A 65 24.94 -3.52 11.81
CA ARG A 65 24.48 -4.46 10.77
C ARG A 65 23.04 -4.94 10.99
N ARG A 66 22.60 -5.11 12.24
CA ARG A 66 21.22 -5.48 12.57
C ARG A 66 20.26 -4.32 12.29
N LYS A 67 20.62 -3.09 12.70
CA LYS A 67 19.82 -1.88 12.42
C LYS A 67 19.66 -1.67 10.91
N LEU A 68 20.74 -1.77 10.14
CA LEU A 68 20.71 -1.67 8.68
C LEU A 68 19.89 -2.78 8.00
N ARG A 69 19.93 -4.01 8.52
CA ARG A 69 19.08 -5.11 8.01
C ARG A 69 17.61 -4.88 8.33
N MET A 70 17.28 -4.45 9.55
CA MET A 70 15.91 -4.14 9.93
C MET A 70 15.34 -2.97 9.13
N THR A 71 16.12 -1.90 8.90
CA THR A 71 15.63 -0.78 8.08
C THR A 71 15.39 -1.20 6.64
N ARG A 72 16.23 -2.05 6.05
CA ARG A 72 16.01 -2.61 4.70
C ARG A 72 14.77 -3.52 4.64
N LEU A 73 14.58 -4.38 5.65
CA LEU A 73 13.39 -5.24 5.73
C LEU A 73 12.11 -4.42 5.91
N LEU A 74 12.13 -3.43 6.81
CA LEU A 74 11.01 -2.51 7.02
C LEU A 74 10.70 -1.72 5.75
N ALA A 75 11.71 -1.23 5.04
CA ALA A 75 11.53 -0.56 3.76
C ALA A 75 10.92 -1.50 2.70
N GLY A 76 11.37 -2.75 2.65
CA GLY A 76 10.80 -3.77 1.75
C GLY A 76 9.33 -4.09 2.06
N ILE A 77 8.99 -4.27 3.35
CA ILE A 77 7.61 -4.49 3.79
C ILE A 77 6.74 -3.26 3.47
N ALA A 78 7.23 -2.05 3.77
CA ALA A 78 6.52 -0.82 3.47
C ALA A 78 6.27 -0.66 1.97
N ALA A 79 7.26 -0.97 1.13
CA ALA A 79 7.09 -0.98 -0.32
C ALA A 79 6.06 -2.01 -0.78
N ALA A 80 6.10 -3.24 -0.25
CA ALA A 80 5.12 -4.27 -0.57
C ALA A 80 3.69 -3.86 -0.16
N LEU A 81 3.51 -3.30 1.04
CA LEU A 81 2.23 -2.78 1.50
C LEU A 81 1.73 -1.61 0.64
N ALA A 82 2.62 -0.70 0.23
CA ALA A 82 2.26 0.37 -0.68
C ALA A 82 1.76 -0.15 -2.03
N VAL A 83 2.43 -1.15 -2.60
CA VAL A 83 1.99 -1.79 -3.86
C VAL A 83 0.63 -2.47 -3.68
N LEU A 84 0.43 -3.21 -2.59
CA LEU A 84 -0.85 -3.84 -2.28
C LEU A 84 -1.98 -2.81 -2.09
N TYR A 85 -1.69 -1.69 -1.43
CA TYR A 85 -2.64 -0.61 -1.24
C TYR A 85 -3.03 0.05 -2.57
N LEU A 86 -2.06 0.30 -3.45
CA LEU A 86 -2.33 0.83 -4.79
C LEU A 86 -3.16 -0.15 -5.63
N ALA A 87 -2.86 -1.46 -5.56
CA ALA A 87 -3.63 -2.48 -6.23
C ALA A 87 -5.08 -2.53 -5.70
N TRP A 88 -5.26 -2.45 -4.38
CA TRP A 88 -6.58 -2.37 -3.76
C TRP A 88 -7.36 -1.13 -4.20
N LEU A 89 -6.72 0.04 -4.24
CA LEU A 89 -7.34 1.27 -4.75
C LEU A 89 -7.77 1.14 -6.22
N ALA A 90 -6.94 0.51 -7.06
CA ALA A 90 -7.27 0.28 -8.47
C ALA A 90 -8.50 -0.64 -8.62
N VAL A 91 -8.56 -1.73 -7.85
CA VAL A 91 -9.72 -2.64 -7.83
C VAL A 91 -10.94 -1.93 -7.30
N PHE A 92 -10.81 -1.17 -6.21
CA PHE A 92 -11.92 -0.39 -5.66
C PHE A 92 -12.45 0.60 -6.70
N HIS A 93 -11.58 1.37 -7.36
CA HIS A 93 -11.99 2.29 -8.42
C HIS A 93 -12.72 1.56 -9.55
N LEU A 94 -12.15 0.45 -10.04
CA LEU A 94 -12.77 -0.36 -11.10
C LEU A 94 -14.18 -0.83 -10.74
N LEU A 95 -14.37 -1.38 -9.53
CA LEU A 95 -15.67 -1.85 -9.05
C LEU A 95 -16.70 -0.71 -8.89
N ASN A 96 -16.23 0.51 -8.66
CA ASN A 96 -17.05 1.71 -8.51
C ASN A 96 -17.32 2.45 -9.83
N THR A 97 -16.66 2.09 -10.93
CA THR A 97 -16.92 2.77 -12.22
C THR A 97 -18.37 2.58 -12.66
N PRO A 98 -19.03 3.64 -13.16
CA PRO A 98 -20.36 3.55 -13.72
C PRO A 98 -20.32 2.75 -15.02
N VAL A 99 -21.29 1.87 -15.20
CA VAL A 99 -21.52 1.09 -16.41
C VAL A 99 -23.00 1.11 -16.73
N GLU A 100 -23.36 1.13 -18.01
CA GLU A 100 -24.76 1.04 -18.41
C GLU A 100 -25.41 -0.29 -17.99
N MET A 101 -26.72 -0.23 -17.78
CA MET A 101 -27.59 -1.39 -17.68
C MET A 101 -27.92 -1.87 -19.09
N ASN A 102 -28.09 -3.18 -19.27
CA ASN A 102 -28.52 -3.75 -20.54
C ASN A 102 -30.02 -4.04 -20.47
N TYR A 103 -30.76 -3.68 -21.50
CA TYR A 103 -32.21 -3.70 -21.48
C TYR A 103 -32.77 -5.10 -21.25
N ASP A 104 -32.32 -6.07 -22.04
CA ASP A 104 -32.81 -7.45 -21.98
C ASP A 104 -32.34 -8.20 -20.73
N ARG A 105 -31.05 -8.07 -20.39
CA ARG A 105 -30.45 -8.83 -19.28
C ARG A 105 -31.11 -8.56 -17.95
N TYR A 106 -31.58 -7.33 -17.73
CA TYR A 106 -32.22 -6.89 -16.50
C TYR A 106 -33.75 -6.88 -16.60
N GLY A 107 -34.33 -7.34 -17.71
CA GLY A 107 -35.79 -7.33 -17.90
C GLY A 107 -36.36 -5.93 -17.78
N LEU A 108 -35.68 -4.92 -18.32
CA LEU A 108 -36.03 -3.52 -18.07
C LEU A 108 -37.45 -3.20 -18.53
N ALA A 109 -37.93 -3.85 -19.59
CA ALA A 109 -39.28 -3.72 -20.12
C ALA A 109 -40.40 -3.84 -19.07
N ASP A 110 -40.25 -4.69 -18.06
CA ASP A 110 -41.27 -4.90 -17.01
C ASP A 110 -41.05 -4.02 -15.77
N SER A 111 -39.87 -3.37 -15.68
CA SER A 111 -39.41 -2.65 -14.50
C SER A 111 -39.37 -1.13 -14.65
N ILE A 112 -39.41 -0.62 -15.90
CA ILE A 112 -39.42 0.81 -16.18
C ILE A 112 -40.66 1.18 -16.99
N THR A 113 -41.31 2.26 -16.58
CA THR A 113 -42.46 2.84 -17.28
C THR A 113 -42.31 4.35 -17.30
N VAL A 114 -43.01 5.01 -18.22
CA VAL A 114 -43.09 6.47 -18.25
C VAL A 114 -44.52 6.87 -17.93
N GLU A 115 -44.70 7.73 -16.93
CA GLU A 115 -45.99 8.27 -16.52
C GLU A 115 -46.04 9.76 -16.80
N GLN A 116 -47.18 10.25 -17.30
CA GLN A 116 -47.45 11.66 -17.44
C GLN A 116 -48.36 12.14 -16.30
N ASP A 117 -47.97 13.22 -15.62
CA ASP A 117 -48.78 13.85 -14.58
C ASP A 117 -49.79 14.87 -15.18
N GLU A 118 -50.76 15.30 -14.37
CA GLU A 118 -51.81 16.28 -14.78
C GLU A 118 -51.21 17.61 -15.30
N ASN A 119 -49.99 17.94 -14.89
CA ASN A 119 -49.26 19.14 -15.31
C ASN A 119 -48.54 18.98 -16.66
N GLY A 120 -48.58 17.79 -17.26
CA GLY A 120 -47.84 17.44 -18.47
C GLY A 120 -46.40 16.98 -18.23
N ASP A 121 -45.97 16.86 -16.97
CA ASP A 121 -44.63 16.37 -16.60
C ASP A 121 -44.50 14.87 -16.86
N LEU A 122 -43.45 14.47 -17.57
CA LEU A 122 -43.09 13.08 -17.84
C LEU A 122 -42.13 12.57 -16.76
N TRP A 123 -42.49 11.45 -16.14
CA TRP A 123 -41.73 10.79 -15.09
C TRP A 123 -41.33 9.40 -15.54
N LEU A 124 -40.04 9.10 -15.53
CA LEU A 124 -39.55 7.72 -15.61
C LEU A 124 -39.73 7.06 -14.24
N VAL A 125 -40.59 6.06 -14.19
CA VAL A 125 -40.89 5.27 -13.00
C VAL A 125 -40.15 3.95 -13.09
N ARG A 126 -39.42 3.61 -12.03
CA ARG A 126 -38.68 2.36 -11.91
C ARG A 126 -39.21 1.58 -10.72
N SER A 127 -39.77 0.40 -10.98
CA SER A 127 -40.24 -0.54 -9.96
C SER A 127 -39.30 -1.75 -9.87
N SER A 128 -39.07 -2.27 -8.67
CA SER A 128 -38.32 -3.53 -8.40
C SER A 128 -36.83 -3.58 -8.76
N LEU A 129 -36.28 -2.56 -9.44
CA LEU A 129 -34.87 -2.55 -9.86
C LEU A 129 -33.97 -1.90 -8.81
N ALA A 130 -33.61 -2.65 -7.76
CA ALA A 130 -32.73 -2.17 -6.70
C ALA A 130 -31.25 -2.22 -7.12
N THR A 131 -30.84 -1.29 -7.97
CA THR A 131 -29.42 -1.02 -8.24
C THR A 131 -28.94 0.13 -7.35
N THR A 132 -27.66 0.15 -6.96
CA THR A 132 -27.05 1.36 -6.36
C THR A 132 -26.73 2.39 -7.44
N ALA A 133 -27.67 2.57 -8.37
CA ALA A 133 -27.53 3.25 -9.64
C ALA A 133 -26.83 4.62 -9.46
N PRO A 134 -25.67 4.86 -10.08
CA PRO A 134 -24.97 6.14 -10.00
C PRO A 134 -25.65 7.23 -10.85
N GLY A 135 -26.76 6.95 -11.53
CA GLY A 135 -27.58 7.99 -12.17
C GLY A 135 -28.31 7.53 -13.42
N VAL A 136 -29.05 8.47 -14.01
CA VAL A 136 -29.68 8.35 -15.32
C VAL A 136 -29.09 9.43 -16.22
N GLU A 137 -28.58 9.02 -17.37
CA GLU A 137 -28.16 9.96 -18.40
C GLU A 137 -29.37 10.28 -19.29
N LEU A 138 -29.72 11.56 -19.36
CA LEU A 138 -30.82 12.06 -20.17
C LEU A 138 -30.25 12.88 -21.33
N THR A 139 -30.69 12.57 -22.54
CA THR A 139 -30.35 13.33 -23.74
C THR A 139 -31.63 13.68 -24.48
N THR A 140 -31.93 14.98 -24.59
CA THR A 140 -33.10 15.46 -25.34
C THR A 140 -32.64 16.00 -26.69
N LYS A 141 -33.22 15.49 -27.78
CA LYS A 141 -32.98 15.97 -29.15
C LYS A 141 -34.29 15.92 -29.93
N ASP A 142 -34.63 17.02 -30.62
CA ASP A 142 -35.76 17.10 -31.56
C ASP A 142 -37.08 16.55 -30.98
N GLY A 143 -37.44 16.97 -29.76
CA GLY A 143 -38.65 16.51 -29.06
C GLY A 143 -38.61 15.06 -28.58
N THR A 144 -37.45 14.40 -28.65
CA THR A 144 -37.26 13.02 -28.20
C THR A 144 -36.33 12.98 -27.00
N VAL A 145 -36.76 12.32 -25.91
CA VAL A 145 -35.91 12.08 -24.73
C VAL A 145 -35.31 10.68 -24.82
N SER A 146 -33.99 10.57 -24.82
CA SER A 146 -33.28 9.30 -24.65
C SER A 146 -32.79 9.19 -23.21
N CYS A 147 -33.14 8.10 -22.53
CA CYS A 147 -32.67 7.80 -21.18
C CYS A 147 -31.76 6.56 -21.19
N THR A 148 -30.66 6.63 -20.44
CA THR A 148 -29.77 5.49 -20.20
C THR A 148 -29.58 5.33 -18.71
N LEU A 149 -29.90 4.14 -18.21
CA LEU A 149 -29.72 3.79 -16.81
C LEU A 149 -28.28 3.31 -16.57
N MET A 150 -27.60 3.91 -15.59
CA MET A 150 -26.27 3.51 -15.15
C MET A 150 -26.34 2.70 -13.86
N GLN A 151 -25.37 1.83 -13.64
CA GLN A 151 -25.14 1.09 -12.39
C GLN A 151 -23.63 1.04 -12.07
N ARG A 152 -23.24 0.70 -10.84
CA ARG A 152 -21.81 0.46 -10.55
C ARG A 152 -21.40 -0.88 -11.14
N MET A 153 -20.13 -1.03 -11.54
CA MET A 153 -19.62 -2.30 -12.05
C MET A 153 -19.84 -3.47 -11.07
N ILE A 154 -19.75 -3.22 -9.76
CA ILE A 154 -20.00 -4.25 -8.74
C ILE A 154 -21.44 -4.79 -8.76
N ASP A 155 -22.43 -3.95 -9.09
CA ASP A 155 -23.85 -4.33 -9.12
C ASP A 155 -24.16 -5.31 -10.26
N ARG A 156 -23.28 -5.38 -11.27
CA ARG A 156 -23.35 -6.42 -12.31
C ARG A 156 -23.26 -7.85 -11.75
N PHE A 157 -22.56 -8.01 -10.62
CA PHE A 157 -22.30 -9.31 -10.01
C PHE A 157 -23.28 -9.66 -8.88
N ALA A 158 -24.02 -8.68 -8.38
CA ALA A 158 -24.99 -8.86 -7.31
C ALA A 158 -26.37 -8.38 -7.81
N TYR A 159 -27.11 -9.26 -8.49
CA TYR A 159 -28.55 -9.05 -8.61
C TYR A 159 -29.15 -9.29 -7.23
N ILE A 160 -29.39 -8.21 -6.49
CA ILE A 160 -30.15 -8.28 -5.25
C ILE A 160 -31.60 -8.03 -5.65
N ASP A 161 -32.38 -9.10 -5.77
CA ASP A 161 -33.83 -9.03 -5.76
C ASP A 161 -34.25 -8.51 -4.38
N MET A 162 -34.36 -7.19 -4.24
CA MET A 162 -35.00 -6.62 -3.07
C MET A 162 -36.49 -6.72 -3.31
N SER A 163 -37.10 -7.74 -2.71
CA SER A 163 -38.56 -7.95 -2.62
C SER A 163 -39.29 -6.85 -1.84
N GLY A 164 -38.77 -5.62 -1.85
CA GLY A 164 -39.37 -4.43 -1.28
C GLY A 164 -39.97 -3.59 -2.41
N ASP A 165 -41.09 -2.96 -2.12
CA ASP A 165 -41.86 -2.09 -3.02
C ASP A 165 -41.11 -0.76 -3.24
N TYR A 166 -39.94 -0.84 -3.90
CA TYR A 166 -39.13 0.33 -4.23
C TYR A 166 -39.56 0.88 -5.58
N THR A 167 -40.12 2.09 -5.53
CA THR A 167 -40.49 2.86 -6.71
C THR A 167 -39.71 4.17 -6.70
N GLU A 168 -38.88 4.37 -7.70
CA GLU A 168 -38.16 5.63 -7.92
C GLU A 168 -38.79 6.36 -9.11
N ARG A 169 -38.98 7.67 -9.00
CA ARG A 169 -39.51 8.52 -10.08
C ARG A 169 -38.47 9.59 -10.44
N ILE A 170 -38.13 9.67 -11.72
CA ILE A 170 -37.15 10.62 -12.26
C ILE A 170 -37.85 11.50 -13.29
N LEU A 171 -37.79 12.82 -13.09
CA LEU A 171 -38.38 13.77 -14.01
C LEU A 171 -37.59 13.78 -15.33
N LEU A 172 -38.28 13.55 -16.45
CA LEU A 172 -37.71 13.57 -17.79
C LEU A 172 -37.83 14.93 -18.47
N GLY A 173 -38.89 15.68 -18.17
CA GLY A 173 -39.23 16.96 -18.79
C GLY A 173 -40.74 17.16 -18.83
N ASN A 174 -41.21 18.27 -19.37
CA ASN A 174 -42.64 18.54 -19.53
C ASN A 174 -43.05 18.34 -21.00
N ALA A 175 -43.94 17.40 -21.27
CA ALA A 175 -44.35 17.05 -22.64
C ALA A 175 -44.91 18.26 -23.41
N SER A 176 -45.74 19.07 -22.75
CA SER A 176 -46.45 20.19 -23.37
C SER A 176 -45.57 21.43 -23.51
N ALA A 177 -44.69 21.69 -22.55
CA ALA A 177 -43.83 22.87 -22.55
C ALA A 177 -42.55 22.66 -23.38
N ASP A 178 -42.03 21.43 -23.41
CA ASP A 178 -40.77 21.08 -24.08
C ASP A 178 -40.99 20.41 -25.45
N ASP A 179 -42.24 20.33 -25.94
CA ASP A 179 -42.64 19.72 -27.23
C ASP A 179 -42.09 18.28 -27.36
N LEU A 180 -42.30 17.46 -26.33
CA LEU A 180 -41.79 16.10 -26.27
C LEU A 180 -42.79 15.11 -26.86
N HIS A 181 -42.36 14.39 -27.89
CA HIS A 181 -43.18 13.45 -28.64
C HIS A 181 -42.88 11.98 -28.33
N ALA A 182 -41.69 11.67 -27.80
CA ALA A 182 -41.30 10.29 -27.50
C ALA A 182 -40.20 10.19 -26.45
N VAL A 183 -40.19 9.07 -25.73
CA VAL A 183 -39.14 8.67 -24.79
C VAL A 183 -38.61 7.30 -25.17
N TYR A 184 -37.29 7.18 -25.32
CA TYR A 184 -36.59 5.93 -25.61
C TYR A 184 -35.58 5.59 -24.54
N TYR A 185 -35.43 4.30 -24.23
CA TYR A 185 -34.25 3.77 -23.58
C TYR A 185 -33.14 3.57 -24.61
N CYS A 186 -31.93 4.04 -24.34
CA CYS A 186 -30.81 3.91 -25.27
C CYS A 186 -29.65 3.13 -24.63
N GLU A 187 -29.15 2.11 -25.32
CA GLU A 187 -27.91 1.43 -24.96
C GLU A 187 -26.70 2.13 -25.61
N LEU A 188 -25.75 2.62 -24.83
CA LEU A 188 -24.61 3.41 -25.34
C LEU A 188 -23.61 2.55 -26.12
N LYS A 189 -23.45 1.27 -25.75
CA LYS A 189 -22.51 0.38 -26.47
C LYS A 189 -23.02 -0.07 -27.83
N THR A 190 -24.30 -0.38 -27.95
CA THR A 190 -24.91 -0.95 -29.17
C THR A 190 -25.57 0.13 -30.02
N GLY A 191 -25.97 1.24 -29.41
CA GLY A 191 -26.81 2.27 -30.04
C GLY A 191 -28.26 1.80 -30.23
N GLU A 192 -28.64 0.67 -29.62
CA GLU A 192 -30.00 0.15 -29.70
C GLU A 192 -30.95 1.02 -28.88
N GLN A 193 -32.14 1.24 -29.44
CA GLN A 193 -33.17 2.08 -28.84
C GLN A 193 -34.43 1.24 -28.60
N HIS A 194 -34.98 1.34 -27.39
CA HIS A 194 -36.23 0.72 -27.00
C HIS A 194 -37.25 1.80 -26.68
N GLU A 195 -38.42 1.76 -27.33
CA GLU A 195 -39.49 2.73 -27.09
C GLU A 195 -40.09 2.52 -25.70
N LEU A 196 -40.14 3.58 -24.89
CA LEU A 196 -40.75 3.56 -23.55
C LEU A 196 -42.08 4.31 -23.52
N TRP A 197 -42.21 5.35 -24.32
CA TRP A 197 -43.42 6.16 -24.41
C TRP A 197 -43.46 6.96 -25.70
N LYS A 198 -44.67 7.21 -26.19
CA LYS A 198 -44.93 8.06 -27.34
C LYS A 198 -46.19 8.89 -27.12
N GLU A 199 -46.17 10.12 -27.61
CA GLU A 199 -47.33 11.01 -27.51
C GLU A 199 -48.53 10.40 -28.26
N GLY A 200 -49.62 10.18 -27.52
CA GLY A 200 -50.87 9.60 -28.03
C GLY A 200 -51.09 8.11 -27.75
N GLU A 201 -50.20 7.46 -26.99
CA GLU A 201 -50.35 6.09 -26.47
C GLU A 201 -51.00 6.02 -25.08
#